data_AF-A0A099L0G0-F1
#
_entry.id   AF-A0A099L0G0-F1
#
_cell.length_a   1.000
_cell.length_b   1.000
_cell.length_c   1.000
_cell.angle_alpha   90.00
_cell.angle_beta   90.00
_cell.angle_gamma   90.00
#
_symmetry.space_group_name_H-M   'P 1'
#
loop_
_entity.id
_entity.type
_entity.pdbx_description
1 polymer ?
#
loop_
_entity_poly.entity_id
_entity_poly.type
_entity_poly.pdbx_seq_one_letter_code
_entity_poly.pdbx_strand_id
1 'polypeptide(L)'
;MPSIIKKALTCKNSAKNLVKKHDQLIHSENMKVTSHVQRECEDWIINTIMLDNLDVPFKYKRKKLYRSLQGQRVNLTYYLENEMIAGFSIEVMSVVRIKIS
;
A
#
# COMPACT_ATOMS: atom_id res chain seq x y z
N MET A 1 4.95 15.76 43.32
CA MET A 1 5.89 14.79 42.70
C MET A 1 5.08 13.81 41.86
N PRO A 2 5.37 13.61 40.57
CA PRO A 2 4.53 12.82 39.68
C PRO A 2 4.91 11.35 39.74
N SER A 3 3.93 10.47 39.96
CA SER A 3 4.12 9.01 39.86
C SER A 3 3.35 8.47 38.66
N ILE A 4 4.13 8.18 37.63
CA ILE A 4 3.80 7.47 36.40
C ILE A 4 3.32 6.06 36.74
N ILE A 5 2.10 5.71 36.33
CA ILE A 5 1.66 4.31 36.23
C ILE A 5 1.53 3.98 34.74
N LYS A 6 2.51 3.23 34.24
CA LYS A 6 2.54 2.66 32.89
C LYS A 6 1.39 1.67 32.74
N LYS A 7 0.43 1.96 31.86
CA LYS A 7 -0.64 1.03 31.48
C LYS A 7 -0.08 0.01 30.47
N ALA A 8 0.00 -1.25 30.88
CA ALA A 8 0.41 -2.36 30.02
C ALA A 8 -0.61 -2.59 28.89
N LEU A 9 -0.16 -2.51 27.64
CA LEU A 9 -0.96 -2.82 26.45
C LEU A 9 -0.97 -4.33 26.22
N THR A 10 -2.09 -4.97 26.56
CA THR A 10 -2.35 -6.39 26.34
C THR A 10 -2.51 -6.73 24.85
N CYS A 11 -1.69 -7.65 24.36
CA CYS A 11 -1.71 -8.24 23.02
C CYS A 11 -2.97 -9.10 22.78
N LYS A 12 -4.12 -8.48 22.46
CA LYS A 12 -5.32 -9.19 21.94
C LYS A 12 -6.05 -8.44 20.79
N ASN A 13 -5.43 -7.44 20.17
CA ASN A 13 -6.08 -6.56 19.18
C ASN A 13 -5.41 -6.48 17.79
N SER A 14 -4.35 -7.25 17.50
CA SER A 14 -3.71 -7.19 16.16
C SER A 14 -4.53 -7.92 15.08
N ALA A 15 -5.13 -9.06 15.41
CA ALA A 15 -5.91 -9.86 14.45
C ALA A 15 -7.25 -9.20 14.07
N LYS A 16 -7.96 -8.59 15.03
CA LYS A 16 -9.28 -7.94 14.78
C LYS A 16 -9.18 -6.67 13.94
N ASN A 17 -8.08 -5.93 14.05
CA ASN A 17 -7.81 -4.76 13.21
C ASN A 17 -7.43 -5.15 11.77
N LEU A 18 -6.86 -6.34 11.57
CA LEU A 18 -6.61 -6.89 10.23
C LEU A 18 -7.93 -7.29 9.55
N VAL A 19 -8.84 -7.93 10.30
CA VAL A 19 -10.12 -8.44 9.76
C VAL A 19 -11.09 -7.32 9.38
N LYS A 20 -11.11 -6.19 10.08
CA LYS A 20 -11.94 -5.02 9.69
C LYS A 20 -11.47 -4.30 8.41
N LYS A 21 -10.26 -4.57 7.91
CA LYS A 21 -9.77 -4.03 6.63
C LYS A 21 -10.19 -4.87 5.42
N HIS A 22 -10.80 -6.05 5.62
CA HIS A 22 -10.99 -7.03 4.56
C HIS A 22 -12.29 -6.90 3.75
N ASP A 23 -13.26 -6.06 4.15
CA ASP A 23 -14.51 -5.90 3.37
C ASP A 23 -14.33 -5.02 2.10
N GLN A 24 -13.20 -4.32 1.97
CA GLN A 24 -12.92 -3.40 0.84
C GLN A 24 -11.74 -3.86 0.00
N LEU A 25 -11.40 -5.15 0.06
CA LEU A 25 -10.31 -5.71 -0.73
C LEU A 25 -10.75 -5.87 -2.19
N ILE A 26 -10.15 -5.09 -3.08
CA ILE A 26 -10.45 -5.07 -4.50
C ILE A 26 -9.41 -5.94 -5.23
N HIS A 27 -9.91 -6.73 -6.17
CA HIS A 27 -9.09 -7.55 -7.07
C HIS A 27 -9.25 -7.04 -8.50
N SER A 28 -8.13 -6.84 -9.18
CA SER A 28 -8.13 -6.43 -10.59
C SER A 28 -7.12 -7.28 -11.35
N GLU A 29 -7.51 -7.71 -12.55
CA GLU A 29 -6.70 -8.61 -13.37
C GLU A 29 -6.29 -7.94 -14.67
N ASN A 30 -5.15 -8.37 -15.20
CA ASN A 30 -4.68 -7.97 -16.52
C ASN A 30 -4.55 -6.44 -16.69
N MET A 31 -4.16 -5.71 -15.66
CA MET A 31 -4.03 -4.26 -15.68
C MET A 31 -2.69 -3.85 -16.28
N LYS A 32 -2.69 -2.94 -17.27
CA LYS A 32 -1.44 -2.47 -17.91
C LYS A 32 -0.82 -1.36 -17.06
N VAL A 33 0.48 -1.47 -16.77
CA VAL A 33 1.24 -0.47 -16.02
C VAL A 33 1.82 0.58 -16.97
N THR A 34 1.50 1.85 -16.74
CA THR A 34 1.98 2.99 -17.55
C THR A 34 3.28 3.57 -17.00
N SER A 35 3.45 3.59 -15.68
CA SER A 35 4.67 4.04 -15.03
C SER A 35 4.94 3.24 -13.75
N HIS A 36 6.23 3.12 -13.38
CA HIS A 36 6.66 2.48 -12.14
C HIS A 36 7.82 3.28 -11.55
N VAL A 37 7.58 3.90 -10.40
CA VAL A 37 8.56 4.69 -9.66
C VAL A 37 8.90 4.00 -8.36
N GLN A 38 10.19 3.87 -8.06
CA GLN A 38 10.69 3.27 -6.83
C GLN A 38 11.49 4.32 -6.06
N ARG A 39 11.12 4.55 -4.79
CA ARG A 39 11.82 5.49 -3.91
C ARG A 39 12.23 4.80 -2.61
N GLU A 40 13.47 5.02 -2.21
CA GLU A 40 13.96 4.58 -0.90
C GLU A 40 13.32 5.45 0.20
N CYS A 41 12.91 4.79 1.27
CA CYS A 41 12.29 5.38 2.45
C CYS A 41 12.69 4.52 3.65
N GLU A 42 13.71 4.97 4.37
CA GLU A 42 14.33 4.21 5.46
C GLU A 42 14.76 2.80 4.96
N ASP A 43 14.29 1.74 5.60
CA ASP A 43 14.59 0.35 5.24
C ASP A 43 13.69 -0.22 4.13
N TRP A 44 12.81 0.60 3.56
CA TRP A 44 11.82 0.19 2.58
C TRP A 44 11.96 0.94 1.26
N ILE A 45 11.63 0.24 0.18
CA ILE A 45 11.44 0.83 -1.13
C ILE A 45 9.94 0.92 -1.39
N ILE A 46 9.46 2.14 -1.46
CA ILE A 46 8.09 2.44 -1.84
C ILE A 46 8.01 2.38 -3.36
N ASN A 47 7.27 1.40 -3.85
CA ASN A 47 6.97 1.22 -5.25
C ASN A 47 5.61 1.89 -5.52
N THR A 48 5.58 2.81 -6.47
CA THR A 48 4.35 3.46 -6.93
C THR A 48 4.16 3.10 -8.40
N ILE A 49 3.03 2.49 -8.74
CA ILE A 49 2.66 2.19 -10.13
C ILE A 49 1.43 3.01 -10.51
N MET A 50 1.41 3.45 -11.76
CA MET A 50 0.22 3.98 -12.42
C MET A 50 -0.28 2.95 -13.41
N LEU A 51 -1.59 2.84 -13.55
CA LEU A 51 -2.24 1.92 -14.46
C LEU A 51 -2.87 2.69 -15.62
N ASP A 52 -3.07 1.99 -16.73
CA ASP A 52 -3.72 2.55 -17.91
C ASP A 52 -5.17 2.91 -17.58
N ASN A 53 -5.62 4.11 -17.99
CA ASN A 53 -6.94 4.66 -17.70
C ASN A 53 -7.32 4.80 -16.21
N LEU A 54 -6.34 4.89 -15.31
CA LEU A 54 -6.58 5.16 -13.88
C LEU A 54 -5.65 6.28 -13.39
N ASP A 55 -6.26 7.32 -12.82
CA ASP A 55 -5.53 8.52 -12.34
C ASP A 55 -5.06 8.39 -10.88
N VAL A 56 -5.33 7.25 -10.24
CA VAL A 56 -4.96 6.97 -8.85
C VAL A 56 -3.66 6.17 -8.76
N PRO A 57 -2.73 6.54 -7.86
CA PRO A 57 -1.49 5.81 -7.67
C PRO A 57 -1.68 4.56 -6.82
N PHE A 58 -1.03 3.47 -7.23
CA PHE A 58 -1.00 2.21 -6.52
C PHE A 58 0.35 2.03 -5.83
N LYS A 59 0.35 1.89 -4.51
CA LYS A 59 1.56 1.84 -3.69
C LYS A 59 1.74 0.48 -3.02
N TYR A 60 2.96 -0.03 -3.02
CA TYR A 60 3.37 -1.17 -2.19
C TYR A 60 4.81 -0.99 -1.70
N LYS A 61 5.17 -1.69 -0.62
CA LYS A 61 6.50 -1.62 -0.01
C LYS A 61 7.25 -2.93 -0.22
N ARG A 62 8.55 -2.85 -0.51
CA ARG A 62 9.49 -3.98 -0.55
C ARG A 62 10.78 -3.62 0.17
N LYS A 63 11.50 -4.59 0.73
CA LYS A 63 12.82 -4.36 1.34
C LYS A 63 13.96 -4.24 0.32
N LYS A 64 13.71 -4.60 -0.94
CA LYS A 64 14.70 -4.63 -2.02
C LYS A 64 14.09 -4.03 -3.28
N LEU A 65 14.96 -3.52 -4.15
CA LEU A 65 14.57 -2.99 -5.45
C LEU A 65 13.89 -4.10 -6.24
N TYR A 66 12.82 -3.74 -6.93
CA TYR A 66 12.09 -4.67 -7.77
C TYR A 66 12.33 -4.38 -9.25
N ARG A 67 12.10 -5.39 -10.09
CA ARG A 67 12.14 -5.20 -11.54
C ARG A 67 11.12 -4.14 -11.96
N SER A 68 11.44 -3.39 -13.01
CA SER A 68 10.48 -2.42 -13.55
C SER A 68 9.22 -3.13 -14.05
N LEU A 69 8.05 -2.63 -13.66
CA LEU A 69 6.76 -3.13 -14.10
C LEU A 69 6.18 -2.31 -15.25
N GLN A 70 6.83 -1.21 -15.64
CA GLN A 70 6.38 -0.36 -16.72
C GLN A 70 6.20 -1.16 -18.01
N GLY A 71 5.04 -1.00 -18.67
CA GLY A 71 4.69 -1.71 -19.90
C GLY A 71 4.18 -3.13 -19.69
N GLN A 72 4.31 -3.70 -18.49
CA GLN A 72 3.83 -5.05 -18.18
C GLN A 72 2.35 -5.05 -17.78
N ARG A 73 1.72 -6.22 -17.86
CA ARG A 73 0.37 -6.44 -17.35
C ARG A 73 0.46 -7.16 -15.99
N VAL A 74 -0.35 -6.71 -15.05
CA VAL A 74 -0.30 -7.18 -13.66
C VAL A 74 -1.70 -7.50 -13.13
N ASN A 75 -1.75 -8.50 -12.25
CA ASN A 75 -2.88 -8.78 -11.39
C ASN A 75 -2.61 -8.18 -10.01
N LEU A 76 -3.59 -7.45 -9.48
CA LEU A 76 -3.48 -6.66 -8.28
C LEU A 76 -4.53 -7.08 -7.26
N THR A 77 -4.16 -6.96 -6.00
CA THR A 77 -5.09 -7.03 -4.87
C THR A 77 -4.73 -5.89 -3.93
N TYR A 78 -5.69 -5.00 -3.70
CA TYR A 78 -5.46 -3.72 -3.04
C TYR A 78 -6.68 -3.27 -2.26
N TYR A 79 -6.51 -2.25 -1.44
CA TYR A 79 -7.61 -1.56 -0.78
C TYR A 79 -7.45 -0.05 -1.00
N LEU A 80 -8.58 0.66 -0.92
CA LEU A 80 -8.64 2.11 -1.04
C LEU A 80 -8.09 2.74 0.24
N GLU A 81 -7.16 3.68 0.12
CA GLU A 81 -6.54 4.37 1.23
C GLU A 81 -6.45 5.87 0.92
N ASN A 82 -6.48 6.72 1.94
CA ASN A 82 -6.28 8.15 1.77
C ASN A 82 -5.02 8.56 2.52
N GLU A 83 -4.11 9.24 1.84
CA GLU A 83 -2.84 9.71 2.40
C GLU A 83 -2.86 11.23 2.51
N MET A 84 -2.45 11.75 3.68
CA MET A 84 -2.34 13.18 3.92
C MET A 84 -0.92 13.65 3.55
N ILE A 85 -0.79 14.41 2.47
CA ILE A 85 0.48 14.94 1.99
C ILE A 85 0.40 16.47 2.00
N ALA A 86 1.27 17.12 2.80
CA ALA A 86 1.34 18.58 2.92
C ALA A 86 -0.01 19.28 3.22
N GLY A 87 -0.89 18.62 3.99
CA GLY A 87 -2.22 19.14 4.32
C GLY A 87 -3.32 18.80 3.31
N PHE A 88 -3.00 18.13 2.21
CA PHE A 88 -3.96 17.66 1.21
C PHE A 88 -4.22 16.16 1.36
N SER A 89 -5.48 15.73 1.23
CA SER A 89 -5.84 14.32 1.17
C SER A 89 -5.77 13.84 -0.27
N ILE A 90 -4.98 12.80 -0.50
CA ILE A 90 -4.81 12.17 -1.81
C ILE A 90 -5.29 10.73 -1.70
N GLU A 91 -6.13 10.32 -2.64
CA GLU A 91 -6.57 8.94 -2.77
C GLU A 91 -5.43 8.09 -3.33
N VAL A 92 -5.13 6.98 -2.66
CA VAL A 92 -4.08 6.04 -3.03
C VAL A 92 -4.59 4.61 -2.86
N MET A 93 -4.13 3.72 -3.73
CA MET A 93 -4.48 2.31 -3.65
C MET A 93 -3.34 1.55 -2.99
N SER A 94 -3.59 0.95 -1.83
CA SER A 94 -2.57 0.20 -1.12
C SER A 94 -2.60 -1.26 -1.56
N VAL A 95 -1.54 -1.66 -2.25
CA VAL A 95 -1.43 -2.98 -2.90
C VAL A 95 -0.83 -3.99 -1.92
N VAL A 96 -1.57 -5.06 -1.67
CA VAL A 96 -1.17 -6.20 -0.84
C VAL A 96 -0.47 -7.25 -1.69
N ARG A 97 -0.98 -7.51 -2.90
CA ARG A 97 -0.43 -8.50 -3.83
C ARG A 97 -0.34 -7.94 -5.23
N ILE A 98 0.80 -8.18 -5.86
CA ILE A 98 1.05 -7.89 -7.26
C ILE A 98 1.72 -9.08 -7.92
N LYS A 99 1.18 -9.51 -9.06
CA LYS A 99 1.73 -10.60 -9.87
C LYS A 99 1.76 -10.14 -11.33
N ILE A 100 2.86 -10.40 -12.02
CA ILE A 100 2.93 -10.19 -13.48
C ILE A 100 2.12 -11.31 -14.15
N SER A 101 1.22 -10.92 -15.04
CA SER A 101 0.34 -11.82 -15.80
C SER A 101 1.13 -12.64 -16.81
#